data_AF-A0A7J9EHN6-F1
#
_entry.id   AF-A0A7J9EHN6-F1
#
_cell.length_a   1.000
_cell.length_b   1.000
_cell.length_c   1.000
_cell.angle_alpha   90.00
_cell.angle_beta   90.00
_cell.angle_gamma   90.00
#
_symmetry.space_group_name_H-M   'P 1'
#
loop_
_entity.id
_entity.type
_entity.pdbx_description
1 polymer ?
#
loop_
_entity_poly.entity_id
_entity_poly.type
_entity_poly.pdbx_seq_one_letter_code
_entity_poly.pdbx_strand_id
1 'polypeptide(L)'
;RVRVRYCDGASFAGEGQNEANKLYFRGQRIWLAAMEELMAKGMQNANQALLSGCSAGGLASILHCDEFKNLFPETTKVKCLSDAGLFLDATNVAGGHTLRDMYEGVVTLQGVQKNLPSTCTSQKDPTSCFFPQNLVSNVKTPMFLLNAAYDAWQVDQSLIPSLADPHGLWRACKTDRSHCNSSQIQFFQDFRNQMLDAVKIFSESNQNGLFINSCFAHCQSERKDTWYENDSPRIGNKGIAVSVGDWFFDRTAVKAIDCPYSCDKTCHDVILK
;
A
#
# COMPACT_ATOMS: atom_id res chain seq x y z
N ARG A 1 6.60 8.54 18.64
CA ARG A 1 5.71 7.83 17.69
C ARG A 1 4.34 8.49 17.76
N VAL A 2 3.73 8.78 16.62
CA VAL A 2 2.38 9.34 16.51
C VAL A 2 1.52 8.35 15.74
N ARG A 3 0.22 8.27 16.04
CA ARG A 3 -0.75 7.50 15.26
C ARG A 3 -1.93 8.39 14.93
N VAL A 4 -2.09 8.77 13.66
CA VAL A 4 -3.29 9.43 13.16
C VAL A 4 -4.32 8.33 12.88
N ARG A 5 -5.51 8.44 13.48
CA ARG A 5 -6.56 7.43 13.30
C ARG A 5 -7.25 7.65 11.97
N TYR A 6 -7.44 6.56 11.22
CA TYR A 6 -8.16 6.59 9.95
C TYR A 6 -9.67 6.68 10.21
N CYS A 7 -10.29 7.77 9.77
CA CYS A 7 -11.71 8.04 9.99
C CYS A 7 -12.39 8.74 8.80
N ASP A 8 -11.74 8.86 7.66
CA ASP A 8 -12.27 9.57 6.50
C ASP A 8 -12.81 8.66 5.38
N GLY A 9 -12.25 7.45 5.22
CA GLY A 9 -12.72 6.49 4.22
C GLY A 9 -12.09 6.61 2.83
N ALA A 10 -11.09 7.47 2.62
CA ALA A 10 -10.40 7.66 1.33
C ALA A 10 -8.90 7.96 1.48
N SER A 11 -8.22 7.23 2.36
CA SER A 11 -6.77 7.37 2.58
C SER A 11 -6.32 8.81 2.82
N PHE A 12 -7.11 9.58 3.57
CA PHE A 12 -6.94 11.00 3.83
C PHE A 12 -6.98 11.94 2.61
N ALA A 13 -7.59 11.50 1.49
CA ALA A 13 -7.67 12.31 0.28
C ALA A 13 -9.08 12.85 -0.03
N GLY A 14 -10.10 12.54 0.78
CA GLY A 14 -11.48 13.02 0.58
C GLY A 14 -11.69 14.51 0.91
N GLU A 15 -12.55 15.18 0.14
CA GLU A 15 -12.95 16.59 0.31
C GLU A 15 -14.47 16.82 0.04
N GLY A 16 -15.22 15.76 -0.22
CA GLY A 16 -16.64 15.77 -0.58
C GLY A 16 -17.59 15.74 0.61
N GLN A 17 -18.89 15.85 0.34
CA GLN A 17 -19.94 15.69 1.35
C GLN A 17 -21.22 15.15 0.72
N ASN A 18 -22.02 14.46 1.54
CA ASN A 18 -23.39 14.08 1.20
C ASN A 18 -24.31 14.73 2.24
N GLU A 19 -24.80 15.93 1.92
CA GLU A 19 -25.64 16.74 2.82
C GLU A 19 -26.94 16.04 3.21
N ALA A 20 -27.57 15.34 2.24
CA ALA A 20 -28.81 14.61 2.46
C ALA A 20 -28.67 13.54 3.57
N ASN A 21 -27.49 12.89 3.64
CA ASN A 21 -27.20 11.87 4.65
C ASN A 21 -26.33 12.39 5.81
N LYS A 22 -26.04 13.70 5.86
CA LYS A 22 -25.17 14.35 6.85
C LYS A 22 -23.78 13.69 6.96
N LEU A 23 -23.23 13.24 5.83
CA LEU A 23 -21.89 12.64 5.77
C LEU A 23 -20.88 13.67 5.26
N TYR A 24 -19.74 13.76 5.94
CA TYR A 24 -18.65 14.66 5.58
C TYR A 24 -17.38 13.85 5.35
N PHE A 25 -16.89 13.86 4.12
CA PHE A 25 -15.65 13.18 3.74
C PHE A 25 -14.54 14.23 3.77
N ARG A 26 -13.78 14.25 4.86
CA ARG A 26 -12.84 15.33 5.20
C ARG A 26 -11.40 14.84 5.34
N GLY A 27 -11.05 13.78 4.61
CA GLY A 27 -9.72 13.17 4.65
C GLY A 27 -8.60 14.20 4.56
N GLN A 28 -8.61 15.04 3.52
CA GLN A 28 -7.53 16.01 3.32
C GLN A 28 -7.48 17.05 4.45
N ARG A 29 -8.65 17.51 4.92
CA ARG A 29 -8.70 18.46 6.03
C ARG A 29 -8.21 17.86 7.34
N ILE A 30 -8.55 16.60 7.62
CA ILE A 30 -8.08 15.88 8.80
C ILE A 30 -6.55 15.72 8.74
N TRP A 31 -6.02 15.36 7.57
CA TRP A 31 -4.58 15.29 7.34
C TRP A 31 -3.88 16.62 7.62
N LEU A 32 -4.34 17.70 6.99
CA LEU A 32 -3.77 19.04 7.15
C LEU A 32 -3.80 19.49 8.63
N ALA A 33 -4.95 19.37 9.29
CA ALA A 33 -5.10 19.75 10.68
C ALA A 33 -4.21 18.91 11.62
N ALA A 34 -4.10 17.61 11.38
CA ALA A 34 -3.23 16.74 12.15
C ALA A 34 -1.76 17.12 11.95
N MET A 35 -1.32 17.37 10.71
CA MET A 35 0.06 17.78 10.43
C MET A 35 0.40 19.13 11.07
N GLU A 36 -0.49 20.11 10.95
CA GLU A 36 -0.34 21.43 11.59
C GLU A 36 -0.17 21.32 13.11
N GLU A 37 -1.05 20.55 13.77
CA GLU A 37 -0.97 20.33 15.21
C GLU A 37 0.34 19.63 15.62
N LEU A 38 0.76 18.62 14.87
CA LEU A 38 2.00 17.89 15.15
C LEU A 38 3.24 18.76 14.95
N MET A 39 3.26 19.60 13.91
CA MET A 39 4.32 20.58 13.68
C MET A 39 4.44 21.52 14.87
N ALA A 40 3.33 22.10 15.33
CA ALA A 40 3.28 22.98 16.49
C ALA A 40 3.72 22.29 17.80
N LYS A 41 3.45 20.99 17.96
CA LYS A 41 3.90 20.18 19.11
C LYS A 41 5.36 19.76 19.06
N GLY A 42 6.12 20.25 18.06
CA GLY A 42 7.57 20.08 18.00
C GLY A 42 8.07 19.19 16.87
N MET A 43 7.19 18.62 16.03
CA MET A 43 7.62 17.86 14.86
C MET A 43 8.45 18.72 13.90
N GLN A 44 8.20 20.04 13.84
CA GLN A 44 8.97 21.01 13.06
C GLN A 44 10.47 21.06 13.41
N ASN A 45 10.86 20.58 14.59
CA ASN A 45 12.26 20.55 15.06
C ASN A 45 12.94 19.19 14.83
N ALA A 46 12.26 18.23 14.19
CA ALA A 46 12.80 16.90 13.98
C ALA A 46 13.98 16.92 12.99
N ASN A 47 15.04 16.17 13.29
CA ASN A 47 16.12 15.93 12.31
C ASN A 47 15.77 14.82 11.31
N GLN A 48 14.85 13.94 11.70
CA GLN A 48 14.42 12.78 10.93
C GLN A 48 12.92 12.58 11.12
N ALA A 49 12.20 12.36 10.02
CA ALA A 49 10.77 12.05 10.03
C ALA A 49 10.47 10.90 9.06
N LEU A 50 9.57 10.01 9.49
CA LEU A 50 9.08 8.89 8.67
C LEU A 50 7.56 8.94 8.65
N LEU A 51 6.97 9.17 7.47
CA LEU A 51 5.55 8.92 7.26
C LEU A 51 5.37 7.43 6.98
N SER A 52 4.48 6.78 7.73
CA SER A 52 4.21 5.36 7.52
C SER A 52 2.77 5.02 7.80
N GLY A 53 2.28 3.99 7.12
CA GLY A 53 0.96 3.41 7.37
C GLY A 53 0.80 2.09 6.65
N CYS A 54 -0.21 1.34 7.07
CA CYS A 54 -0.62 0.11 6.43
C CYS A 54 -1.94 0.26 5.64
N SER A 55 -2.10 -0.47 4.52
CA SER A 55 -3.37 -0.66 3.82
C SER A 55 -3.86 0.68 3.25
N ALA A 56 -5.07 1.14 3.61
CA ALA A 56 -5.49 2.51 3.32
C ALA A 56 -4.50 3.57 3.86
N GLY A 57 -3.85 3.33 5.01
CA GLY A 57 -2.77 4.19 5.51
C GLY A 57 -1.45 4.05 4.74
N GLY A 58 -1.21 2.91 4.10
CA GLY A 58 -0.08 2.70 3.19
C GLY A 58 -0.31 3.46 1.88
N LEU A 59 -1.53 3.43 1.34
CA LEU A 59 -1.95 4.28 0.24
C LEU A 59 -1.87 5.77 0.62
N ALA A 60 -2.33 6.15 1.81
CA ALA A 60 -2.18 7.52 2.31
C ALA A 60 -0.70 7.94 2.37
N SER A 61 0.19 7.04 2.79
CA SER A 61 1.64 7.29 2.79
C SER A 61 2.19 7.53 1.39
N ILE A 62 1.59 6.95 0.35
CA ILE A 62 1.95 7.24 -1.05
C ILE A 62 1.42 8.61 -1.47
N LEU A 63 0.13 8.85 -1.26
CA LEU A 63 -0.56 10.07 -1.70
C LEU A 63 0.01 11.34 -1.07
N HIS A 64 0.35 11.27 0.23
CA HIS A 64 0.76 12.44 1.00
C HIS A 64 2.28 12.52 1.24
N CYS A 65 3.09 11.67 0.62
CA CYS A 65 4.53 11.62 0.92
C CYS A 65 5.24 12.94 0.64
N ASP A 66 5.02 13.51 -0.54
CA ASP A 66 5.64 14.78 -0.93
C ASP A 66 5.06 15.97 -0.15
N GLU A 67 3.75 15.94 0.15
CA GLU A 67 3.11 16.93 1.04
C GLU A 67 3.76 16.91 2.43
N PHE A 68 4.01 15.71 2.98
CA PHE A 68 4.67 15.53 4.26
C PHE A 68 6.12 16.04 4.23
N LYS A 69 6.91 15.72 3.19
CA LYS A 69 8.27 16.24 3.02
C LYS A 69 8.30 17.77 3.01
N ASN A 70 7.34 18.40 2.35
CA ASN A 70 7.28 19.85 2.19
C ASN A 70 6.99 20.62 3.48
N LEU A 71 6.57 19.94 4.56
CA LEU A 71 6.43 20.54 5.89
C LEU A 71 7.78 20.85 6.55
N PHE A 72 8.86 20.19 6.11
CA PHE A 72 10.17 20.26 6.76
C PHE A 72 11.19 21.00 5.89
N PRO A 73 12.21 21.65 6.50
CA PRO A 73 13.32 22.21 5.74
C PRO A 73 14.12 21.12 5.04
N GLU A 74 14.86 21.48 3.99
CA GLU A 74 15.66 20.52 3.20
C GLU A 74 16.74 19.78 3.99
N THR A 75 17.14 20.32 5.14
CA THR A 75 18.10 19.67 6.06
C THR A 75 17.50 18.49 6.84
N THR A 76 16.16 18.36 6.88
CA THR A 76 15.48 17.27 7.58
C THR A 76 15.44 16.03 6.71
N LYS A 77 15.88 14.89 7.25
CA LYS A 77 15.73 13.60 6.57
C LYS A 77 14.28 13.14 6.69
N VAL A 78 13.51 13.32 5.62
CA VAL A 78 12.13 12.80 5.52
C VAL A 78 12.08 11.66 4.52
N LYS A 79 11.44 10.57 4.91
CA LYS A 79 11.18 9.41 4.05
C LYS A 79 9.76 8.88 4.30
N CYS A 80 9.25 8.05 3.40
CA CYS A 80 7.94 7.42 3.56
C CYS A 80 7.99 5.89 3.44
N LEU A 81 7.17 5.20 4.22
CA LEU A 81 6.99 3.74 4.16
C LEU A 81 5.52 3.44 3.86
N SER A 82 5.27 2.79 2.72
CA SER A 82 3.97 2.24 2.39
C SER A 82 3.99 0.74 2.65
N ASP A 83 3.26 0.28 3.67
CA ASP A 83 3.06 -1.14 3.95
C ASP A 83 1.70 -1.58 3.42
N ALA A 84 1.68 -2.61 2.56
CA ALA A 84 0.45 -3.14 1.95
C ALA A 84 -0.42 -2.06 1.28
N GLY A 85 0.21 -0.98 0.80
CA GLY A 85 -0.47 0.18 0.22
C GLY A 85 -0.49 0.16 -1.31
N LEU A 86 0.35 -0.66 -1.95
CA LEU A 86 0.39 -0.82 -3.40
C LEU A 86 -0.75 -1.72 -3.91
N PHE A 87 -1.96 -1.19 -3.93
CA PHE A 87 -3.10 -1.85 -4.56
C PHE A 87 -3.06 -1.72 -6.08
N LEU A 88 -3.46 -2.79 -6.77
CA LEU A 88 -3.53 -2.82 -8.23
C LEU A 88 -4.96 -2.78 -8.78
N ASP A 89 -5.17 -2.11 -9.91
CA ASP A 89 -6.35 -2.25 -10.76
C ASP A 89 -6.25 -3.56 -11.55
N ALA A 90 -6.47 -4.67 -10.87
CA ALA A 90 -6.35 -6.02 -11.40
C ALA A 90 -7.72 -6.67 -11.59
N THR A 91 -7.81 -7.51 -12.62
CA THR A 91 -9.01 -8.27 -12.93
C THR A 91 -9.24 -9.39 -11.91
N ASN A 92 -10.48 -9.56 -11.49
CA ASN A 92 -10.92 -10.65 -10.60
C ASN A 92 -11.09 -11.97 -11.37
N VAL A 93 -11.37 -13.05 -10.63
CA VAL A 93 -11.51 -14.40 -11.20
C VAL A 93 -12.69 -14.58 -12.17
N ALA A 94 -13.61 -13.61 -12.23
CA ALA A 94 -14.74 -13.56 -13.17
C ALA A 94 -14.53 -12.58 -14.34
N GLY A 95 -13.37 -11.94 -14.45
CA GLY A 95 -13.08 -10.97 -15.53
C GLY A 95 -13.48 -9.53 -15.23
N GLY A 96 -14.00 -9.21 -14.03
CA GLY A 96 -14.39 -7.86 -13.62
C GLY A 96 -13.29 -7.11 -12.86
N HIS A 97 -13.48 -5.81 -12.60
CA HIS A 97 -12.52 -4.94 -11.89
C HIS A 97 -13.07 -4.48 -10.54
N THR A 98 -13.28 -5.43 -9.61
CA THR A 98 -13.95 -5.16 -8.32
C THR A 98 -13.36 -4.00 -7.52
N LEU A 99 -12.03 -3.91 -7.42
CA LEU A 99 -11.40 -2.82 -6.67
C LEU A 99 -11.52 -1.48 -7.42
N ARG A 100 -11.53 -1.49 -8.75
CA ARG A 100 -11.75 -0.27 -9.54
C ARG A 100 -13.15 0.26 -9.31
N ASP A 101 -14.16 -0.59 -9.33
CA ASP A 101 -15.55 -0.22 -9.08
C ASP A 101 -15.69 0.37 -7.67
N MET A 102 -15.05 -0.24 -6.67
CA MET A 102 -14.99 0.28 -5.30
C MET A 102 -14.31 1.65 -5.24
N TYR A 103 -13.14 1.81 -5.88
CA TYR A 103 -12.38 3.06 -5.90
C TYR A 103 -13.10 4.16 -6.67
N GLU A 104 -13.82 3.85 -7.74
CA GLU A 104 -14.65 4.82 -8.45
C GLU A 104 -15.73 5.38 -7.52
N GLY A 105 -16.38 4.50 -6.76
CA GLY A 105 -17.33 4.89 -5.71
C GLY A 105 -16.69 5.80 -4.66
N VAL A 106 -15.50 5.44 -4.14
CA VAL A 106 -14.76 6.26 -3.17
C VAL A 106 -14.41 7.63 -3.75
N VAL A 107 -13.81 7.66 -4.94
CA VAL A 107 -13.32 8.88 -5.58
C VAL A 107 -14.47 9.84 -5.88
N THR A 108 -15.58 9.31 -6.39
CA THR A 108 -16.77 10.08 -6.74
C THR A 108 -17.52 10.58 -5.50
N LEU A 109 -17.86 9.68 -4.58
CA LEU A 109 -18.64 10.02 -3.38
C LEU A 109 -17.89 10.96 -2.44
N GLN A 110 -16.60 10.74 -2.27
CA GLN A 110 -15.77 11.48 -1.31
C GLN A 110 -15.02 12.65 -1.95
N GLY A 111 -15.23 12.94 -3.23
CA GLY A 111 -14.63 14.08 -3.92
C GLY A 111 -13.10 14.07 -3.94
N VAL A 112 -12.50 12.88 -4.03
CA VAL A 112 -11.05 12.65 -3.87
C VAL A 112 -10.24 13.33 -4.97
N GLN A 113 -10.80 13.46 -6.17
CA GLN A 113 -10.13 14.03 -7.34
C GLN A 113 -9.40 15.36 -7.07
N LYS A 114 -9.95 16.20 -6.19
CA LYS A 114 -9.38 17.51 -5.84
C LYS A 114 -7.99 17.44 -5.23
N ASN A 115 -7.67 16.32 -4.59
CA ASN A 115 -6.42 16.11 -3.85
C ASN A 115 -5.49 15.10 -4.54
N LEU A 116 -5.84 14.63 -5.74
CA LEU A 116 -4.98 13.75 -6.51
C LEU A 116 -3.92 14.55 -7.27
N PRO A 117 -2.71 13.99 -7.50
CA PRO A 117 -1.66 14.68 -8.23
C PRO A 117 -2.09 15.06 -9.66
N SER A 118 -1.92 16.34 -10.01
CA SER A 118 -2.23 16.85 -11.35
C SER A 118 -1.38 16.21 -12.45
N THR A 119 -0.19 15.73 -12.09
CA THR A 119 0.70 14.95 -12.98
C THR A 119 0.04 13.65 -13.46
N CYS A 120 -0.88 13.08 -12.68
CA CYS A 120 -1.66 11.92 -13.08
C CYS A 120 -3.01 12.32 -13.70
N THR A 121 -3.78 13.21 -13.05
CA THR A 121 -5.16 13.52 -13.49
C THR A 121 -5.21 14.28 -14.80
N SER A 122 -4.09 14.81 -15.29
CA SER A 122 -3.96 15.38 -16.63
C SER A 122 -3.87 14.31 -17.75
N GLN A 123 -3.55 13.06 -17.39
CA GLN A 123 -3.33 11.96 -18.34
C GLN A 123 -4.31 10.80 -18.17
N LYS A 124 -4.87 10.64 -16.97
CA LYS A 124 -5.76 9.52 -16.60
C LYS A 124 -6.98 10.03 -15.83
N ASP A 125 -8.03 9.21 -15.79
CA ASP A 125 -9.20 9.49 -14.98
C ASP A 125 -8.87 9.47 -13.47
N PRO A 126 -9.65 10.17 -12.63
CA PRO A 126 -9.40 10.26 -11.20
C PRO A 126 -9.34 8.91 -10.48
N THR A 127 -10.15 7.93 -10.88
CA THR A 127 -10.14 6.59 -10.27
C THR A 127 -8.81 5.89 -10.54
N SER A 128 -8.33 5.94 -11.78
CA SER A 128 -7.00 5.45 -12.14
C SER A 128 -5.89 6.14 -11.34
N CYS A 129 -6.03 7.44 -11.07
CA CYS A 129 -5.06 8.18 -10.26
C CYS A 129 -5.16 7.93 -8.76
N PHE A 130 -6.20 7.26 -8.26
CA PHE A 130 -6.23 6.79 -6.88
C PHE A 130 -5.49 5.44 -6.72
N PHE A 131 -5.26 4.71 -7.81
CA PHE A 131 -4.42 3.52 -7.80
C PHE A 131 -2.93 3.88 -7.76
N PRO A 132 -2.17 3.42 -6.75
CA PRO A 132 -0.77 3.77 -6.58
C PRO A 132 0.15 3.29 -7.70
N GLN A 133 -0.22 2.27 -8.47
CA GLN A 133 0.51 1.86 -9.68
C GLN A 133 0.71 3.00 -10.70
N ASN A 134 -0.17 4.00 -10.69
CA ASN A 134 -0.12 5.16 -11.60
C ASN A 134 0.58 6.38 -10.97
N LEU A 135 0.94 6.33 -9.69
CA LEU A 135 1.48 7.46 -8.94
C LEU A 135 2.88 7.22 -8.38
N VAL A 136 3.18 6.00 -7.96
CA VAL A 136 4.32 5.72 -7.09
C VAL A 136 5.66 6.11 -7.70
N SER A 137 5.81 5.95 -9.02
CA SER A 137 7.00 6.36 -9.77
C SER A 137 7.19 7.88 -9.88
N ASN A 138 6.15 8.67 -9.58
CA ASN A 138 6.19 10.13 -9.62
C ASN A 138 6.41 10.76 -8.24
N VAL A 139 6.40 9.97 -7.16
CA VAL A 139 6.71 10.45 -5.81
C VAL A 139 8.19 10.83 -5.76
N LYS A 140 8.48 12.07 -5.35
CA LYS A 140 9.85 12.62 -5.35
C LYS A 140 10.62 12.26 -4.09
N THR A 141 9.91 12.21 -2.96
CA THR A 141 10.49 11.91 -1.66
C THR A 141 10.85 10.42 -1.58
N PRO A 142 12.04 10.06 -1.06
CA PRO A 142 12.45 8.67 -0.96
C PRO A 142 11.40 7.82 -0.22
N MET A 143 10.97 6.76 -0.88
CA MET A 143 9.91 5.88 -0.39
C MET A 143 10.35 4.43 -0.33
N PHE A 144 9.87 3.70 0.67
CA PHE A 144 9.98 2.25 0.77
C PHE A 144 8.60 1.62 0.55
N LEU A 145 8.52 0.69 -0.39
CA LEU A 145 7.35 -0.16 -0.59
C LEU A 145 7.58 -1.49 0.09
N LEU A 146 6.80 -1.76 1.13
CA LEU A 146 6.67 -3.07 1.76
C LEU A 146 5.35 -3.67 1.34
N ASN A 147 5.36 -4.68 0.48
CA ASN A 147 4.13 -5.28 -0.02
C ASN A 147 4.30 -6.78 -0.15
N ALA A 148 3.28 -7.55 0.24
CA ALA A 148 3.22 -8.94 -0.17
C ALA A 148 2.88 -9.00 -1.67
N ALA A 149 3.58 -9.84 -2.43
CA ALA A 149 3.26 -10.09 -3.83
C ALA A 149 1.83 -10.62 -4.01
N TYR A 150 1.32 -11.30 -2.98
CA TYR A 150 -0.03 -11.83 -2.90
C TYR A 150 -0.76 -11.21 -1.70
N ASP A 151 -0.92 -9.89 -1.71
CA ASP A 151 -1.60 -9.17 -0.62
C ASP A 151 -2.94 -9.82 -0.25
N ALA A 152 -3.03 -10.31 0.99
CA ALA A 152 -4.15 -11.15 1.40
C ALA A 152 -5.49 -10.40 1.35
N TRP A 153 -5.48 -9.08 1.60
CA TRP A 153 -6.68 -8.27 1.48
C TRP A 153 -7.11 -8.11 0.03
N GLN A 154 -6.18 -7.80 -0.87
CA GLN A 154 -6.52 -7.68 -2.28
C GLN A 154 -6.95 -9.01 -2.89
N VAL A 155 -6.30 -10.12 -2.51
CA VAL A 155 -6.72 -11.47 -2.91
C VAL A 155 -8.17 -11.73 -2.50
N ASP A 156 -8.52 -11.44 -1.24
CA ASP A 156 -9.83 -11.82 -0.71
C ASP A 156 -10.96 -10.86 -1.11
N GLN A 157 -10.67 -9.56 -1.22
CA GLN A 157 -11.69 -8.52 -1.43
C GLN A 157 -11.79 -8.05 -2.88
N SER A 158 -10.70 -8.14 -3.66
CA SER A 158 -10.66 -7.69 -5.05
C SER A 158 -10.58 -8.83 -6.05
N LEU A 159 -9.66 -9.78 -5.86
CA LEU A 159 -9.39 -10.81 -6.87
C LEU A 159 -10.41 -11.95 -6.78
N ILE A 160 -10.76 -12.36 -5.57
CA ILE A 160 -11.68 -13.46 -5.29
C ILE A 160 -12.81 -13.02 -4.34
N PRO A 161 -13.55 -11.94 -4.64
CA PRO A 161 -14.73 -11.57 -3.87
C PRO A 161 -15.81 -12.65 -4.06
N SER A 162 -16.68 -12.83 -3.06
CA SER A 162 -17.74 -13.85 -3.11
C SER A 162 -18.65 -13.73 -4.34
N LEU A 163 -18.86 -12.51 -4.85
CA LEU A 163 -19.65 -12.25 -6.05
C LEU A 163 -18.96 -12.74 -7.34
N ALA A 164 -17.64 -12.82 -7.38
CA ALA A 164 -16.87 -13.33 -8.53
C ALA A 164 -16.66 -14.85 -8.49
N ASP A 165 -16.95 -15.50 -7.36
CA ASP A 165 -16.86 -16.97 -7.20
C ASP A 165 -18.20 -17.58 -6.76
N PRO A 166 -19.29 -17.45 -7.54
CA PRO A 166 -20.63 -17.90 -7.13
C PRO A 166 -20.73 -19.42 -6.95
N HIS A 167 -19.83 -20.18 -7.57
CA HIS A 167 -19.78 -21.64 -7.47
C HIS A 167 -18.78 -22.14 -6.41
N GLY A 168 -18.07 -21.24 -5.72
CA GLY A 168 -17.14 -21.60 -4.65
C GLY A 168 -15.88 -22.35 -5.11
N LEU A 169 -15.47 -22.18 -6.38
CA LEU A 169 -14.30 -22.84 -6.96
C LEU A 169 -13.00 -22.43 -6.27
N TRP A 170 -12.96 -21.21 -5.71
CA TRP A 170 -11.80 -20.66 -5.03
C TRP A 170 -11.87 -20.80 -3.51
N ARG A 171 -12.99 -21.28 -2.95
CA ARG A 171 -13.20 -21.34 -1.50
C ARG A 171 -12.11 -22.13 -0.76
N ALA A 172 -11.73 -23.30 -1.28
CA ALA A 172 -10.68 -24.12 -0.67
C ALA A 172 -9.32 -23.42 -0.75
N CYS A 173 -8.95 -22.92 -1.93
CA CYS A 173 -7.72 -22.15 -2.15
C CYS A 173 -7.65 -20.87 -1.27
N LYS A 174 -8.77 -20.16 -1.11
CA LYS A 174 -8.92 -18.94 -0.30
C LYS A 174 -8.80 -19.20 1.21
N THR A 175 -9.17 -20.39 1.67
CA THR A 175 -9.06 -20.77 3.08
C THR A 175 -7.74 -21.47 3.40
N ASP A 176 -7.11 -22.11 2.42
CA ASP A 176 -5.81 -22.74 2.55
C ASP A 176 -5.14 -22.80 1.17
N ARG A 177 -4.00 -22.12 1.04
CA ARG A 177 -3.27 -21.97 -0.22
C ARG A 177 -2.65 -23.27 -0.71
N SER A 178 -2.56 -24.31 0.12
CA SER A 178 -2.15 -25.65 -0.30
C SER A 178 -3.20 -26.37 -1.15
N HIS A 179 -4.47 -25.95 -1.07
CA HIS A 179 -5.57 -26.49 -1.88
C HIS A 179 -5.74 -25.81 -3.23
N CYS A 180 -4.94 -24.80 -3.56
CA CYS A 180 -4.98 -24.17 -4.87
C CYS A 180 -4.48 -25.13 -5.94
N ASN A 181 -5.25 -25.30 -7.02
CA ASN A 181 -4.80 -26.04 -8.19
C ASN A 181 -3.83 -25.19 -9.05
N SER A 182 -3.22 -25.79 -10.07
CA SER A 182 -2.22 -25.12 -10.90
C SER A 182 -2.73 -23.86 -11.60
N SER A 183 -3.99 -23.80 -12.04
CA SER A 183 -4.54 -22.59 -12.70
C SER A 183 -4.81 -21.48 -11.69
N GLN A 184 -5.23 -21.82 -10.46
CA GLN A 184 -5.40 -20.86 -9.38
C GLN A 184 -4.06 -20.28 -8.93
N ILE A 185 -3.02 -21.10 -8.83
CA ILE A 185 -1.66 -20.62 -8.58
C ILE A 185 -1.19 -19.73 -9.73
N GLN A 186 -1.41 -20.12 -10.99
CA GLN A 186 -1.00 -19.31 -12.13
C GLN A 186 -1.65 -17.92 -12.10
N PHE A 187 -2.94 -17.82 -11.78
CA PHE A 187 -3.61 -16.53 -11.62
C PHE A 187 -2.96 -15.64 -10.56
N PHE A 188 -2.57 -16.20 -9.41
CA PHE A 188 -1.80 -15.44 -8.42
C PHE A 188 -0.42 -15.03 -8.94
N GLN A 189 0.25 -15.87 -9.73
CA GLN A 189 1.53 -15.51 -10.36
C GLN A 189 1.38 -14.37 -11.37
N ASP A 190 0.30 -14.36 -12.14
CA ASP A 190 0.00 -13.28 -13.09
C ASP A 190 -0.24 -11.97 -12.33
N PHE A 191 -0.95 -12.00 -11.21
CA PHE A 191 -1.11 -10.85 -10.32
C PHE A 191 0.23 -10.35 -9.75
N ARG A 192 1.09 -11.26 -9.26
CA ARG A 192 2.45 -10.92 -8.83
C ARG A 192 3.24 -10.22 -9.94
N ASN A 193 3.19 -10.76 -11.17
CA ASN A 193 3.93 -10.18 -12.29
C ASN A 193 3.44 -8.77 -12.63
N GLN A 194 2.12 -8.52 -12.57
CA GLN A 194 1.56 -7.17 -12.70
C GLN A 194 2.08 -6.22 -11.61
N MET A 195 2.20 -6.68 -10.36
CA MET A 195 2.78 -5.87 -9.28
C MET A 195 4.24 -5.52 -9.56
N LEU A 196 5.03 -6.50 -9.97
CA LEU A 196 6.45 -6.29 -10.28
C LEU A 196 6.62 -5.34 -11.46
N ASP A 197 5.78 -5.44 -12.48
CA ASP A 197 5.77 -4.52 -13.61
C ASP A 197 5.43 -3.09 -13.18
N ALA A 198 4.44 -2.92 -12.30
CA ALA A 198 4.01 -1.61 -11.79
C ALA A 198 5.12 -0.87 -11.01
N VAL A 199 6.06 -1.59 -10.40
CA VAL A 199 7.16 -1.00 -9.60
C VAL A 199 8.49 -0.92 -10.34
N LYS A 200 8.58 -1.33 -11.62
CA LYS A 200 9.84 -1.31 -12.40
C LYS A 200 10.50 0.07 -12.38
N ILE A 201 9.80 1.11 -12.82
CA ILE A 201 10.31 2.49 -12.88
C ILE A 201 10.65 3.00 -11.47
N PHE A 202 9.75 2.79 -10.50
CA PHE A 202 10.00 3.15 -9.10
C PHE A 202 11.29 2.54 -8.54
N SER A 203 11.60 1.31 -8.96
CA SER A 203 12.77 0.56 -8.49
C SER A 203 14.10 1.07 -9.06
N GLU A 204 14.11 1.86 -10.13
CA GLU A 204 15.33 2.39 -10.76
C GLU A 204 16.09 3.37 -9.86
N SER A 205 15.38 4.10 -9.00
CA SER A 205 16.01 5.01 -8.03
C SER A 205 16.61 4.23 -6.86
N ASN A 206 17.91 4.38 -6.62
CA ASN A 206 18.59 3.81 -5.44
C ASN A 206 18.15 4.45 -4.11
N GLN A 207 17.47 5.60 -4.15
CA GLN A 207 16.91 6.22 -2.94
C GLN A 207 15.61 5.55 -2.50
N ASN A 208 14.92 4.86 -3.41
CA ASN A 208 13.71 4.11 -3.08
C ASN A 208 14.06 2.72 -2.56
N GLY A 209 13.24 2.20 -1.65
CA GLY A 209 13.35 0.84 -1.11
C GLY A 209 12.19 -0.04 -1.56
N LEU A 210 12.46 -1.33 -1.68
CA LEU A 210 11.46 -2.33 -2.07
C LEU A 210 11.70 -3.61 -1.26
N PHE A 211 10.64 -4.12 -0.64
CA PHE A 211 10.58 -5.46 -0.06
C PHE A 211 9.26 -6.11 -0.48
N ILE A 212 9.32 -6.94 -1.51
CA ILE A 212 8.19 -7.71 -2.02
C ILE A 212 8.44 -9.19 -1.75
N ASN A 213 7.78 -9.73 -0.72
CA ASN A 213 7.87 -11.15 -0.38
C ASN A 213 6.76 -11.99 -1.02
N SER A 214 6.93 -13.30 -1.03
CA SER A 214 6.01 -14.25 -1.66
C SER A 214 4.92 -14.77 -0.73
N CYS A 215 4.70 -14.08 0.39
CA CYS A 215 3.71 -14.44 1.39
C CYS A 215 2.30 -14.00 0.99
N PHE A 216 1.29 -14.65 1.56
CA PHE A 216 -0.08 -14.15 1.61
C PHE A 216 -0.27 -13.35 2.89
N ALA A 217 0.16 -12.09 2.88
CA ALA A 217 0.15 -11.24 4.08
C ALA A 217 -0.51 -9.88 3.81
N HIS A 218 -0.85 -9.17 4.89
CA HIS A 218 -1.35 -7.80 4.86
C HIS A 218 -0.91 -7.09 6.16
N CYS A 219 -0.45 -5.83 6.09
CA CYS A 219 0.09 -5.08 7.23
C CYS A 219 1.28 -5.72 7.95
N GLN A 220 2.37 -5.95 7.22
CA GLN A 220 3.51 -6.69 7.75
C GLN A 220 4.35 -5.90 8.78
N SER A 221 4.25 -4.57 8.79
CA SER A 221 4.94 -3.71 9.75
C SER A 221 4.17 -3.49 11.07
N GLU A 222 2.88 -3.80 11.10
CA GLU A 222 2.03 -3.58 12.28
C GLU A 222 2.00 -4.78 13.24
N ARG A 223 2.47 -5.95 12.80
CA ARG A 223 2.59 -7.14 13.65
C ARG A 223 4.04 -7.46 13.97
N LYS A 224 4.31 -7.84 15.21
CA LYS A 224 5.68 -8.14 15.67
C LYS A 224 6.27 -9.35 14.95
N ASP A 225 5.45 -10.39 14.81
CA ASP A 225 5.82 -11.66 14.21
C ASP A 225 6.23 -11.51 12.74
N THR A 226 5.64 -10.55 12.01
CA THR A 226 6.08 -10.24 10.64
C THR A 226 7.16 -9.15 10.58
N TRP A 227 7.19 -8.20 11.52
CA TRP A 227 8.09 -7.05 11.44
C TRP A 227 9.52 -7.35 11.92
N TYR A 228 9.71 -7.93 13.11
CA TYR A 228 11.04 -8.02 13.76
C TYR A 228 11.30 -9.22 14.66
N GLU A 229 10.37 -10.17 14.82
CA GLU A 229 10.66 -11.39 15.58
C GLU A 229 11.67 -12.31 14.86
N ASN A 230 12.26 -13.26 15.59
CA ASN A 230 13.37 -14.06 15.06
C ASN A 230 12.98 -14.89 13.83
N ASP A 231 11.75 -15.38 13.81
CA ASP A 231 11.14 -16.16 12.73
C ASP A 231 10.35 -15.31 11.72
N SER A 232 10.44 -13.97 11.79
CA SER A 232 9.76 -13.08 10.83
C SER A 232 10.12 -13.39 9.37
N PRO A 233 9.24 -13.09 8.39
CA PRO A 233 9.50 -13.32 6.98
C PRO A 233 10.81 -12.68 6.48
N ARG A 234 11.53 -13.37 5.60
CA ARG A 234 12.86 -13.02 5.11
C ARG A 234 12.98 -13.23 3.61
N ILE A 235 13.62 -12.29 2.94
CA ILE A 235 14.13 -12.49 1.58
C ILE A 235 15.64 -12.71 1.70
N GLY A 236 16.09 -13.91 1.33
CA GLY A 236 17.44 -14.37 1.64
C GLY A 236 17.65 -14.45 3.16
N ASN A 237 18.61 -13.68 3.68
CA ASN A 237 18.91 -13.65 5.12
C ASN A 237 18.37 -12.39 5.84
N LYS A 238 17.69 -11.48 5.13
CA LYS A 238 17.23 -10.20 5.70
C LYS A 238 15.74 -10.20 5.97
N GLY A 239 15.37 -9.86 7.21
CA GLY A 239 13.99 -9.61 7.61
C GLY A 239 13.53 -8.20 7.25
N ILE A 240 12.23 -7.95 7.43
CA ILE A 240 11.57 -6.70 7.03
C ILE A 240 12.12 -5.48 7.80
N ALA A 241 12.10 -5.48 9.14
CA ALA A 241 12.56 -4.33 9.93
C ALA A 241 14.02 -3.96 9.67
N VAL A 242 14.89 -4.96 9.45
CA VAL A 242 16.30 -4.74 9.12
C VAL A 242 16.42 -4.06 7.75
N SER A 243 15.68 -4.55 6.76
CA SER A 243 15.65 -3.98 5.41
C SER A 243 15.18 -2.53 5.40
N VAL A 244 14.09 -2.22 6.11
CA VAL A 244 13.60 -0.84 6.22
C VAL A 244 14.58 0.04 6.99
N GLY A 245 15.18 -0.46 8.08
CA GLY A 245 16.18 0.28 8.85
C GLY A 245 17.43 0.60 8.04
N ASP A 246 17.97 -0.38 7.32
CA ASP A 246 19.12 -0.21 6.44
C ASP A 246 18.86 0.84 5.37
N TRP A 247 17.69 0.80 4.74
CA TRP A 247 17.28 1.81 3.77
C TRP A 247 17.07 3.19 4.40
N PHE A 248 16.35 3.27 5.53
CA PHE A 248 16.01 4.56 6.15
C PHE A 248 17.27 5.32 6.57
N PHE A 249 18.24 4.61 7.15
CA PHE A 249 19.52 5.18 7.59
C PHE A 249 20.59 5.27 6.48
N ASP A 250 20.25 4.98 5.22
CA ASP A 250 21.16 5.04 4.07
C ASP A 250 22.38 4.11 4.19
N ARG A 251 22.21 2.96 4.85
CA ARG A 251 23.27 1.94 5.01
C ARG A 251 23.45 1.10 3.75
N THR A 252 22.34 0.78 3.07
CA THR A 252 22.36 0.11 1.76
C THR A 252 21.07 0.42 0.99
N ALA A 253 21.17 0.42 -0.33
CA ALA A 253 19.98 0.31 -1.17
C ALA A 253 19.32 -1.06 -0.94
N VAL A 254 18.00 -1.11 -0.98
CA VAL A 254 17.22 -2.33 -0.73
C VAL A 254 16.22 -2.53 -1.85
N LYS A 255 16.44 -3.55 -2.67
CA LYS A 255 15.57 -3.98 -3.78
C LYS A 255 15.28 -5.48 -3.65
N ALA A 256 14.63 -5.85 -2.55
CA ALA A 256 14.34 -7.25 -2.25
C ALA A 256 13.03 -7.66 -2.91
N ILE A 257 13.10 -8.55 -3.90
CA ILE A 257 11.96 -9.19 -4.53
C ILE A 257 12.17 -10.69 -4.39
N ASP A 258 11.19 -11.36 -3.83
CA ASP A 258 11.24 -12.78 -3.55
C ASP A 258 10.84 -13.64 -4.76
N CYS A 259 11.09 -14.94 -4.68
CA CYS A 259 10.68 -15.90 -5.69
C CYS A 259 9.14 -16.07 -5.74
N PRO A 260 8.57 -16.68 -6.80
CA PRO A 260 7.15 -17.05 -6.83
C PRO A 260 6.76 -18.01 -5.70
N TYR A 261 5.56 -17.84 -5.11
CA TYR A 261 4.96 -18.80 -4.17
C TYR A 261 5.01 -20.23 -4.75
N SER A 262 5.35 -21.27 -3.98
CA SER A 262 5.44 -21.35 -2.52
C SER A 262 6.86 -21.45 -1.96
N CYS A 263 7.81 -20.74 -2.56
CA CYS A 263 9.23 -20.91 -2.27
C CYS A 263 9.64 -20.46 -0.84
N ASP A 264 9.09 -19.35 -0.34
CA ASP A 264 9.47 -18.79 0.96
C ASP A 264 8.80 -19.57 2.10
N LYS A 265 9.62 -20.18 2.94
CA LYS A 265 9.19 -20.97 4.11
C LYS A 265 9.15 -20.16 5.40
N THR A 266 9.50 -18.87 5.34
CA THR A 266 9.47 -17.94 6.48
C THR A 266 8.17 -17.13 6.52
N CYS A 267 7.28 -17.33 5.56
CA CYS A 267 6.01 -16.61 5.48
C CYS A 267 5.07 -16.93 6.64
N HIS A 268 4.47 -15.88 7.20
CA HIS A 268 3.38 -15.95 8.16
C HIS A 268 2.09 -15.57 7.43
N ASP A 269 1.57 -16.51 6.64
CA ASP A 269 0.37 -16.28 5.83
C ASP A 269 -0.86 -15.97 6.69
N VAL A 270 -1.72 -15.10 6.18
CA VAL A 270 -3.00 -14.74 6.80
C VAL A 270 -4.17 -15.12 5.92
N ILE A 271 -5.21 -15.59 6.58
CA ILE A 271 -6.53 -15.80 5.99
C ILE A 271 -7.43 -14.76 6.62
N LEU A 272 -7.99 -13.85 5.81
CA LEU A 272 -8.93 -12.86 6.31
C LEU A 272 -10.29 -13.55 6.45
N LYS A 273 -10.91 -13.39 7.62
CA LYS A 273 -12.24 -13.92 7.93
C LYS A 273 -13.32 -12.92 7.61
#